data_AF-A0A2N9LXE9-F1
#
_entry.id   AF-A0A2N9LXE9-F1
#
_cell.length_a   1.000
_cell.length_b   1.000
_cell.length_c   1.000
_cell.angle_alpha   90.00
_cell.angle_beta   90.00
_cell.angle_gamma   90.00
#
_symmetry.space_group_name_H-M   'P 1'
#
loop_
_entity.id
_entity.type
_entity.pdbx_description
1 polymer ?
#
loop_
_entity_poly.entity_id
_entity_poly.type
_entity_poly.pdbx_seq_one_letter_code
_entity_poly.pdbx_strand_id
1 'polypeptide(L)'
;MRRGVATTGEGILATFPNGETRRMAPGPSSVISKAVIEEFAPRFLTSPAVLWVSESGAKIVARDDELASRLKLKISADRNLPDIILVDLGHTQSAGVLLVFVEVVASDGPITAQRQHALLRIATEAGFQSKRVAFVTAFLDRSHSAFKKSIPELAWRSFAWFAAEPEHVILLQGNDNGTNVKLWELLNK
;
A
#
# COMPACT_ATOMS: atom_id res chain seq x y z
N MET A 1 26.73 6.47 18.33
CA MET A 1 26.65 7.66 17.42
C MET A 1 25.43 7.52 16.53
N ARG A 2 24.38 8.33 16.74
CA ARG A 2 23.22 8.41 15.84
C ARG A 2 23.62 9.27 14.64
N ARG A 3 23.74 8.69 13.44
CA ARG A 3 23.83 9.46 12.20
C ARG A 3 22.43 9.92 11.82
N GLY A 4 22.11 11.17 12.16
CA GLY A 4 21.01 11.88 11.52
C GLY A 4 21.42 12.14 10.07
N VAL A 5 20.65 11.60 9.13
CA VAL A 5 20.79 11.95 7.72
C VAL A 5 20.26 13.36 7.55
N ALA A 6 21.15 14.29 7.24
CA ALA A 6 20.81 15.63 6.83
C ALA A 6 20.12 15.56 5.46
N THR A 7 18.85 15.94 5.40
CA THR A 7 18.12 16.10 4.13
C THR A 7 18.61 17.40 3.49
N THR A 8 19.51 17.30 2.51
CA THR A 8 19.69 18.37 1.52
C THR A 8 18.35 18.58 0.80
N GLY A 9 18.01 19.81 0.43
CA GLY A 9 16.72 20.20 -0.17
C GLY A 9 16.44 19.63 -1.56
N GLU A 10 17.05 18.52 -1.93
CA GLU A 10 16.78 17.77 -3.15
C GLU A 10 15.74 16.69 -2.84
N GLY A 11 14.63 16.68 -3.58
CA GLY A 11 13.56 15.69 -3.41
C GLY A 11 14.04 14.24 -3.59
N ILE A 12 13.24 13.29 -3.13
CA ILE A 12 13.54 11.86 -3.16
C ILE A 12 13.20 11.31 -4.56
N LEU A 13 14.16 10.74 -5.27
CA LEU A 13 13.91 10.10 -6.57
C LEU A 13 13.45 8.65 -6.37
N ALA A 14 12.24 8.31 -6.80
CA ALA A 14 11.68 6.96 -6.82
C ALA A 14 11.63 6.41 -8.25
N THR A 15 11.94 5.13 -8.42
CA THR A 15 11.91 4.38 -9.69
C THR A 15 10.72 3.45 -9.70
N PHE A 16 9.83 3.64 -10.65
CA PHE A 16 8.59 2.89 -10.79
C PHE A 16 8.85 1.56 -11.52
N PRO A 17 7.96 0.57 -11.39
CA PRO A 17 8.13 -0.73 -12.06
C PRO A 17 8.29 -0.66 -13.58
N ASN A 18 7.76 0.39 -14.22
CA ASN A 18 7.91 0.63 -15.66
C ASN A 18 9.26 1.28 -16.05
N GLY A 19 10.16 1.52 -15.09
CA GLY A 19 11.45 2.19 -15.29
C GLY A 19 11.39 3.72 -15.26
N GLU A 20 10.20 4.33 -15.17
CA GLU A 20 10.08 5.78 -14.99
C GLU A 20 10.64 6.19 -13.63
N THR A 21 11.31 7.33 -13.56
CA THR A 21 11.74 7.92 -12.29
C THR A 21 10.93 9.17 -11.98
N ARG A 22 10.58 9.37 -10.72
CA ARG A 22 9.84 10.53 -10.24
C ARG A 22 10.46 11.10 -8.99
N ARG A 23 10.58 12.43 -8.95
CA ARG A 23 11.05 13.16 -7.77
C ARG A 23 9.86 13.48 -6.88
N MET A 24 9.87 12.94 -5.68
CA MET A 24 8.91 13.18 -4.60
C MET A 24 9.42 14.28 -3.67
N ALA A 25 8.51 15.00 -3.01
CA ALA A 25 8.87 15.93 -1.94
C ALA A 25 9.76 15.25 -0.87
N PRO A 26 10.73 15.95 -0.26
CA PRO A 26 11.52 15.36 0.82
C PRO A 26 10.64 15.13 2.05
N GLY A 27 10.84 14.01 2.75
CA GLY A 27 10.19 13.75 4.02
C GLY A 27 10.06 12.26 4.36
N PRO A 28 9.72 11.94 5.63
CA PRO A 28 9.60 10.54 6.07
C PRO A 28 8.58 9.72 5.28
N SER A 29 7.40 10.28 4.95
CA SER A 29 6.40 9.58 4.15
C SER A 29 6.90 9.27 2.73
N SER A 30 7.67 10.18 2.12
CA SER A 30 8.25 9.94 0.80
C SER A 30 9.34 8.87 0.82
N VAL A 31 10.10 8.74 1.91
CA VAL A 31 11.05 7.62 2.11
C VAL A 31 10.31 6.28 2.13
N ILE A 32 9.23 6.19 2.91
CA ILE A 32 8.42 4.95 2.99
C ILE A 32 7.72 4.68 1.66
N SER A 33 7.19 5.71 0.99
CA SER A 33 6.52 5.58 -0.32
C SER A 33 7.47 5.05 -1.40
N LYS A 34 8.69 5.59 -1.47
CA LYS A 34 9.74 5.05 -2.34
C LYS A 34 10.02 3.59 -2.03
N ALA A 35 10.14 3.22 -0.75
CA ALA A 35 10.35 1.83 -0.35
C ALA A 35 9.15 0.93 -0.72
N VAL A 36 7.91 1.40 -0.64
CA VAL A 36 6.74 0.64 -1.11
C VAL A 36 6.85 0.38 -2.62
N ILE A 37 7.24 1.38 -3.40
CA ILE A 37 7.33 1.27 -4.87
C ILE A 37 8.50 0.36 -5.29
N GLU A 38 9.67 0.54 -4.68
CA GLU A 38 10.91 -0.09 -5.12
C GLU A 38 11.21 -1.43 -4.43
N GLU A 39 10.69 -1.64 -3.22
CA GLU A 39 10.95 -2.87 -2.45
C GLU A 39 9.68 -3.70 -2.30
N PHE A 40 8.59 -3.14 -1.76
CA PHE A 40 7.37 -3.93 -1.52
C PHE A 40 6.76 -4.44 -2.82
N ALA A 41 6.50 -3.56 -3.79
CA ALA A 41 5.80 -3.92 -5.01
C ALA A 41 6.48 -5.06 -5.79
N PRO A 42 7.79 -5.02 -6.13
CA PRO A 42 8.44 -6.11 -6.85
C PRO A 42 8.65 -7.39 -6.03
N ARG A 43 8.56 -7.33 -4.69
CA ARG A 43 8.73 -8.52 -3.83
C ARG A 43 7.44 -9.30 -3.63
N PHE A 44 6.32 -8.59 -3.46
CA PHE A 44 5.04 -9.21 -3.09
C PHE A 44 4.05 -9.29 -4.25
N LEU A 45 4.30 -8.60 -5.36
CA LEU A 45 3.45 -8.61 -6.54
C LEU A 45 4.20 -9.23 -7.73
N THR A 46 3.43 -9.92 -8.56
CA THR A 46 3.91 -10.61 -9.76
C THR A 46 4.28 -9.65 -10.87
N SER A 47 3.35 -8.77 -11.24
CA SER A 47 3.47 -7.81 -12.34
C SER A 47 2.95 -6.47 -11.84
N PRO A 48 3.70 -5.79 -10.96
CA PRO A 48 3.26 -4.57 -10.30
C PRO A 48 3.15 -3.40 -11.28
N ALA A 49 2.11 -2.60 -11.11
CA ALA A 49 2.02 -1.24 -11.62
C ALA A 49 1.52 -0.28 -10.52
N VAL A 50 1.94 0.97 -10.59
CA VAL A 50 1.52 2.02 -9.64
C VAL A 50 0.46 2.88 -10.33
N LEU A 51 -0.76 2.87 -9.82
CA LEU A 51 -1.86 3.70 -10.36
C LEU A 51 -1.88 5.10 -9.74
N TRP A 52 -1.49 5.21 -8.48
CA TRP A 52 -1.64 6.44 -7.71
C TRP A 52 -0.57 6.55 -6.63
N VAL A 53 -0.06 7.77 -6.43
CA VAL A 53 0.77 8.16 -5.29
C VAL A 53 0.31 9.54 -4.83
N SER A 54 -0.04 9.69 -3.56
CA SER A 54 -0.35 10.97 -2.93
C SER A 54 0.96 11.71 -2.63
N GLU A 55 1.05 12.99 -2.99
CA GLU A 55 2.12 13.86 -2.51
C GLU A 55 1.50 15.05 -1.76
N SER A 56 2.12 15.47 -0.65
CA SER A 56 1.70 16.64 0.12
C SER A 56 1.90 17.91 -0.70
N GLY A 57 0.88 18.28 -1.49
CA GLY A 57 0.83 19.49 -2.32
C GLY A 57 0.49 19.25 -3.78
N ALA A 58 0.55 18.01 -4.29
CA ALA A 58 0.15 17.68 -5.65
C ALA A 58 -0.47 16.27 -5.71
N LYS A 59 -1.68 16.18 -6.28
CA LYS A 59 -2.32 14.91 -6.63
C LYS A 59 -1.81 14.53 -8.01
N ILE A 60 -0.83 13.63 -8.06
CA ILE A 60 -0.21 13.25 -9.31
C ILE A 60 -0.61 11.80 -9.58
N VAL A 61 -1.50 11.62 -10.57
CA VAL A 61 -1.76 10.30 -11.13
C VAL A 61 -0.44 9.84 -11.74
N ALA A 62 0.12 8.76 -11.20
CA ALA A 62 1.23 8.09 -11.85
C ALA A 62 0.66 7.46 -13.11
N ARG A 63 0.80 8.23 -14.19
CA ARG A 63 0.48 7.96 -15.59
C ARG A 63 0.13 6.50 -15.88
N ASP A 64 -1.15 6.21 -15.71
CA ASP A 64 -1.85 5.25 -16.52
C ASP A 64 -3.36 5.54 -16.43
N ASP A 65 -3.77 6.78 -16.77
CA ASP A 65 -5.20 7.14 -16.88
C ASP A 65 -5.95 6.13 -17.74
N GLU A 66 -5.26 5.55 -18.73
CA GLU A 66 -5.76 4.45 -19.55
C GLU A 66 -5.98 3.17 -18.72
N LEU A 67 -5.00 2.71 -17.92
CA LEU A 67 -5.19 1.57 -17.03
C LEU A 67 -6.22 1.85 -15.93
N ALA A 68 -6.21 3.02 -15.30
CA ALA A 68 -7.20 3.42 -14.30
C ALA A 68 -8.62 3.45 -14.89
N SER A 69 -8.77 4.00 -16.11
CA SER A 69 -10.02 3.99 -16.89
C SER A 69 -10.45 2.57 -17.24
N ARG A 70 -9.53 1.71 -17.70
CA ARG A 70 -9.79 0.29 -17.97
C ARG A 70 -10.24 -0.46 -16.71
N LEU A 71 -9.69 -0.11 -15.56
CA LEU A 71 -10.06 -0.68 -14.25
C LEU A 71 -11.31 -0.04 -13.65
N LYS A 72 -11.91 0.97 -14.31
CA LYS A 72 -13.11 1.70 -13.87
C LYS A 72 -12.98 2.30 -12.46
N LEU A 73 -11.75 2.46 -11.97
CA LEU A 73 -11.50 3.14 -10.71
C LEU A 73 -11.76 4.61 -10.95
N LYS A 74 -12.85 5.13 -10.36
CA LYS A 74 -13.09 6.57 -10.32
C LYS A 74 -12.07 7.19 -9.37
N ILE A 75 -10.86 7.40 -9.87
CA ILE A 75 -9.82 8.20 -9.22
C ILE A 75 -10.25 9.65 -9.33
N SER A 76 -11.34 10.01 -8.65
CA SER A 76 -11.66 11.40 -8.44
C SER A 76 -10.70 11.92 -7.37
N ALA A 77 -10.17 13.12 -7.56
CA ALA A 77 -9.40 13.81 -6.53
C ALA A 77 -10.23 14.15 -5.27
N ASP A 78 -11.34 13.47 -5.01
CA ASP A 78 -12.02 13.54 -3.73
C ASP A 78 -11.09 12.99 -2.62
N ARG A 79 -11.28 13.44 -1.39
CA ARG A 79 -10.28 13.37 -0.33
C ARG A 79 -10.16 11.97 0.31
N ASN A 80 -10.54 10.90 -0.40
CA ASN A 80 -10.73 9.57 0.17
C ASN A 80 -9.80 8.48 -0.37
N LEU A 81 -8.95 8.77 -1.36
CA LEU A 81 -7.95 7.81 -1.84
C LEU A 81 -6.84 7.56 -0.79
N PRO A 82 -6.19 6.39 -0.79
CA PRO A 82 -5.04 6.12 0.08
C PRO A 82 -3.78 6.78 -0.48
N ASP A 83 -2.68 6.68 0.27
CA ASP A 83 -1.39 7.21 -0.17
C ASP A 83 -0.87 6.56 -1.45
N ILE A 84 -0.98 5.24 -1.60
CA ILE A 84 -0.56 4.54 -2.81
C ILE A 84 -1.63 3.52 -3.24
N ILE A 85 -1.87 3.45 -4.54
CA ILE A 85 -2.66 2.38 -5.16
C ILE A 85 -1.74 1.61 -6.10
N LEU A 86 -1.50 0.35 -5.78
CA LEU A 86 -0.81 -0.60 -6.65
C LEU A 86 -1.82 -1.54 -7.30
N VAL A 87 -1.44 -2.07 -8.45
CA VAL A 87 -2.11 -3.24 -9.03
C VAL A 87 -1.09 -4.31 -9.35
N ASP A 88 -1.51 -5.56 -9.20
CA ASP A 88 -0.81 -6.69 -9.75
C ASP A 88 -1.65 -7.24 -10.91
N LEU A 89 -1.07 -7.15 -12.11
CA LEU A 89 -1.72 -7.60 -13.34
C LEU A 89 -1.68 -9.12 -13.52
N GLY A 90 -0.92 -9.83 -12.66
CA GLY A 90 -0.77 -11.28 -12.70
C GLY A 90 0.00 -11.78 -13.93
N HIS A 91 0.32 -13.09 -13.94
CA HIS A 91 1.00 -13.74 -15.07
C HIS A 91 0.03 -14.25 -16.15
N THR A 92 -1.25 -14.45 -15.82
CA THR A 92 -2.24 -15.05 -16.73
C THR A 92 -3.57 -14.30 -16.68
N GLN A 93 -4.29 -14.25 -17.79
CA GLN A 93 -5.60 -13.58 -17.88
C GLN A 93 -6.62 -14.18 -16.88
N SER A 94 -6.49 -15.46 -16.55
CA SER A 94 -7.34 -16.16 -15.58
C SER A 94 -7.06 -15.77 -14.13
N ALA A 95 -5.85 -15.28 -13.83
CA ALA A 95 -5.45 -14.90 -12.50
C ALA A 95 -6.14 -13.62 -12.02
N GLY A 96 -6.68 -12.79 -12.91
CA GLY A 96 -7.35 -11.52 -12.58
C GLY A 96 -6.43 -10.47 -11.93
N VAL A 97 -6.86 -9.22 -11.94
CA VAL A 97 -6.10 -8.10 -11.34
C VAL A 97 -6.32 -8.07 -9.83
N LEU A 98 -5.24 -7.96 -9.06
CA LEU A 98 -5.29 -7.64 -7.63
C LEU A 98 -5.08 -6.13 -7.45
N LEU A 99 -5.97 -5.50 -6.69
CA LEU A 99 -5.85 -4.10 -6.28
C LEU A 99 -5.27 -4.04 -4.88
N VAL A 100 -4.26 -3.20 -4.65
CA VAL A 100 -3.62 -3.04 -3.34
C VAL A 100 -3.69 -1.57 -2.93
N PHE A 101 -4.38 -1.32 -1.83
CA PHE A 101 -4.41 -0.01 -1.20
C PHE A 101 -3.36 0.06 -0.10
N VAL A 102 -2.51 1.08 -0.13
CA VAL A 102 -1.42 1.25 0.83
C VAL A 102 -1.53 2.62 1.51
N GLU A 103 -1.56 2.64 2.84
CA GLU A 103 -1.36 3.86 3.63
C GLU A 103 0.08 3.94 4.12
N VAL A 104 0.70 5.11 4.02
CA VAL A 104 2.10 5.35 4.35
C VAL A 104 2.20 6.10 5.68
N VAL A 105 2.50 5.37 6.74
CA VAL A 105 2.37 5.88 8.10
C VAL A 105 3.73 6.26 8.68
N ALA A 106 4.10 7.53 8.48
CA ALA A 106 5.21 8.17 9.19
C ALA A 106 4.80 8.70 10.58
N SER A 107 3.54 9.11 10.74
CA SER A 107 2.98 9.61 12.01
C SER A 107 1.65 8.95 12.36
N ASP A 108 0.63 9.12 11.52
CA ASP A 108 -0.76 8.69 11.75
C ASP A 108 -1.43 8.31 10.42
N GLY A 109 -2.65 7.78 10.50
CA GLY A 109 -3.48 7.43 9.35
C GLY A 109 -3.34 5.98 8.84
N PRO A 110 -3.30 4.95 9.72
CA PRO A 110 -3.21 3.58 9.24
C PRO A 110 -4.52 3.09 8.59
N ILE A 111 -4.47 1.91 7.96
CA ILE A 111 -5.68 1.19 7.57
C ILE A 111 -6.40 0.69 8.83
N THR A 112 -7.36 1.48 9.32
CA THR A 112 -8.32 1.06 10.34
C THR A 112 -9.49 0.29 9.72
N ALA A 113 -10.32 -0.39 10.52
CA ALA A 113 -11.51 -1.09 10.02
C ALA A 113 -12.46 -0.15 9.23
N GLN A 114 -12.66 1.08 9.72
CA GLN A 114 -13.45 2.09 9.02
C GLN A 114 -12.83 2.47 7.67
N ARG A 115 -11.49 2.68 7.66
CA ARG A 115 -10.76 3.02 6.44
C ARG A 115 -10.79 1.88 5.43
N GLN A 116 -10.60 0.65 5.88
CA GLN A 116 -10.71 -0.57 5.07
C GLN A 116 -12.07 -0.69 4.41
N HIS A 117 -13.18 -0.50 5.15
CA HIS A 117 -14.53 -0.52 4.58
C HIS A 117 -14.74 0.57 3.51
N ALA A 118 -14.25 1.78 3.75
CA ALA A 118 -14.37 2.87 2.78
C ALA A 118 -13.61 2.57 1.47
N LEU A 119 -12.38 2.07 1.58
CA LEU A 119 -11.55 1.69 0.43
C LEU A 119 -12.13 0.45 -0.30
N LEU A 120 -12.64 -0.53 0.45
CA LEU A 120 -13.30 -1.69 -0.14
C LEU A 120 -14.52 -1.27 -0.97
N ARG A 121 -15.31 -0.33 -0.46
CA ARG A 121 -16.46 0.22 -1.19
C ARG A 121 -16.03 0.83 -2.52
N ILE A 122 -14.98 1.67 -2.54
CA ILE A 122 -14.41 2.25 -3.77
C ILE A 122 -14.05 1.15 -4.77
N ALA A 123 -13.37 0.09 -4.33
CA ALA A 123 -12.99 -1.02 -5.20
C ALA A 123 -14.21 -1.78 -5.75
N THR A 124 -15.19 -2.08 -4.90
CA THR A 124 -16.40 -2.80 -5.32
C THR A 124 -17.30 -1.98 -6.26
N GLU A 125 -17.39 -0.66 -6.05
CA GLU A 125 -18.08 0.26 -6.97
C GLU A 125 -17.39 0.32 -8.35
N ALA A 126 -16.08 0.07 -8.41
CA ALA A 126 -15.32 -0.10 -9.65
C ALA A 126 -15.42 -1.53 -10.25
N GLY A 127 -16.10 -2.46 -9.58
CA GLY A 127 -16.34 -3.83 -10.05
C GLY A 127 -15.32 -4.88 -9.60
N PHE A 128 -14.42 -4.54 -8.67
CA PHE A 128 -13.50 -5.52 -8.08
C PHE A 128 -14.22 -6.43 -7.08
N GLN A 129 -13.90 -7.72 -7.12
CA GLN A 129 -14.32 -8.65 -6.07
C GLN A 129 -13.53 -8.40 -4.80
N SER A 130 -14.15 -8.45 -3.62
CA SER A 130 -13.47 -8.17 -2.34
C SER A 130 -12.24 -9.06 -2.08
N LYS A 131 -12.22 -10.29 -2.61
CA LYS A 131 -11.06 -11.21 -2.53
C LYS A 131 -9.86 -10.80 -3.40
N ARG A 132 -10.03 -9.78 -4.24
CA ARG A 132 -9.02 -9.18 -5.14
C ARG A 132 -8.64 -7.77 -4.68
N VAL A 133 -8.84 -7.48 -3.41
CA VAL A 133 -8.47 -6.20 -2.80
C VAL A 133 -7.63 -6.52 -1.57
N ALA A 134 -6.42 -5.98 -1.53
CA ALA A 134 -5.52 -6.05 -0.39
C ALA A 134 -5.35 -4.66 0.23
N PHE A 135 -5.12 -4.65 1.54
CA PHE A 135 -4.91 -3.42 2.31
C PHE A 135 -3.60 -3.54 3.07
N VAL A 136 -2.74 -2.54 2.94
CA VAL A 136 -1.41 -2.52 3.52
C VAL A 136 -1.24 -1.22 4.29
N THR A 137 -0.70 -1.30 5.50
CA THR A 137 -0.14 -0.14 6.19
C THR A 137 1.37 -0.27 6.18
N ALA A 138 2.05 0.68 5.54
CA ALA A 138 3.50 0.70 5.40
C ALA A 138 4.14 1.62 6.43
N PHE A 139 5.18 1.12 7.09
CA PHE A 139 5.94 1.82 8.13
C PHE A 139 7.43 1.81 7.79
N LEU A 140 8.20 2.64 8.50
CA LEU A 140 9.66 2.58 8.41
C LEU A 140 10.21 1.30 9.07
N ASP A 141 9.90 1.07 10.34
CA ASP A 141 10.40 -0.08 11.11
C ASP A 141 9.47 -0.43 12.30
N ARG A 142 9.60 -1.65 12.84
CA ARG A 142 8.78 -2.17 13.94
C ARG A 142 9.00 -1.47 15.29
N SER A 143 10.14 -0.83 15.49
CA SER A 143 10.46 -0.12 16.74
C SER A 143 9.93 1.31 16.76
N HIS A 144 9.55 1.85 15.59
CA HIS A 144 9.06 3.21 15.41
C HIS A 144 7.75 3.45 16.19
N SER A 145 7.59 4.67 16.71
CA SER A 145 6.43 5.06 17.52
C SER A 145 5.12 5.04 16.72
N ALA A 146 5.18 5.36 15.42
CA ALA A 146 4.02 5.31 14.53
C ALA A 146 3.39 3.91 14.50
N PHE A 147 4.19 2.86 14.26
CA PHE A 147 3.69 1.48 14.29
C PHE A 147 3.12 1.09 15.67
N LYS A 148 3.86 1.37 16.75
CA LYS A 148 3.44 1.03 18.12
C LYS A 148 2.09 1.65 18.50
N LYS A 149 1.79 2.85 18.00
CA LYS A 149 0.50 3.51 18.21
C LYS A 149 -0.59 2.94 17.31
N SER A 150 -0.26 2.60 16.06
CA SER A 150 -1.22 2.13 15.07
C SER A 150 -1.63 0.67 15.23
N ILE A 151 -0.77 -0.21 15.77
CA ILE A 151 -1.04 -1.66 15.84
C ILE A 151 -2.39 -2.05 16.47
N PRO A 152 -2.91 -1.39 17.53
CA PRO A 152 -4.22 -1.72 18.09
C PRO A 152 -5.40 -1.34 17.18
N GLU A 153 -5.18 -0.43 16.22
CA GLU A 153 -6.21 0.10 15.33
C GLU A 153 -6.21 -0.54 13.94
N LEU A 154 -5.15 -1.29 13.60
CA LEU A 154 -5.04 -1.93 12.29
C LEU A 154 -6.21 -2.88 12.04
N ALA A 155 -6.80 -2.76 10.86
CA ALA A 155 -7.89 -3.64 10.45
C ALA A 155 -7.44 -5.10 10.42
N TRP A 156 -8.33 -6.01 10.78
CA TRP A 156 -8.16 -7.42 10.43
C TRP A 156 -8.23 -7.60 8.91
N ARG A 157 -7.70 -8.72 8.40
CA ARG A 157 -7.52 -8.99 6.96
C ARG A 157 -6.75 -7.89 6.24
N SER A 158 -5.74 -7.36 6.91
CA SER A 158 -4.81 -6.39 6.33
C SER A 158 -3.37 -6.81 6.61
N PHE A 159 -2.44 -6.15 5.95
CA PHE A 159 -1.01 -6.34 6.13
C PHE A 159 -0.39 -5.11 6.78
N ALA A 160 0.60 -5.34 7.64
CA ALA A 160 1.59 -4.32 7.97
C ALA A 160 2.93 -4.70 7.34
N TRP A 161 3.61 -3.72 6.75
CA TRP A 161 4.91 -3.90 6.09
C TRP A 161 5.89 -2.84 6.57
N PHE A 162 7.18 -3.17 6.58
CA PHE A 162 8.24 -2.34 7.14
C PHE A 162 9.38 -2.18 6.15
N ALA A 163 9.73 -0.94 5.81
CA ALA A 163 10.82 -0.64 4.89
C ALA A 163 12.19 -1.16 5.39
N ALA A 164 12.40 -1.22 6.71
CA ALA A 164 13.63 -1.72 7.31
C ALA A 164 13.78 -3.26 7.25
N GLU A 165 12.70 -3.99 6.97
CA GLU A 165 12.66 -5.46 6.90
C GLU A 165 11.84 -5.88 5.67
N PRO A 166 12.27 -5.49 4.45
CA PRO A 166 11.42 -5.46 3.27
C PRO A 166 10.96 -6.84 2.79
N GLU A 167 11.60 -7.91 3.23
CA GLU A 167 11.28 -9.30 2.89
C GLU A 167 10.10 -9.87 3.69
N HIS A 168 9.63 -9.15 4.72
CA HIS A 168 8.65 -9.66 5.67
C HIS A 168 7.38 -8.82 5.70
N VAL A 169 6.25 -9.49 5.95
CA VAL A 169 4.95 -8.86 6.22
C VAL A 169 4.34 -9.43 7.49
N ILE A 170 3.63 -8.59 8.23
CA ILE A 170 2.70 -9.04 9.26
C ILE A 170 1.32 -9.17 8.61
N LEU A 171 0.75 -10.37 8.67
CA LEU A 171 -0.65 -10.59 8.32
C LEU A 171 -1.52 -10.49 9.58
N LEU A 172 -2.41 -9.50 9.61
CA LEU A 172 -3.47 -9.43 10.63
C LEU A 172 -4.67 -10.21 10.11
N GLN A 173 -4.98 -11.35 10.74
CA GLN A 173 -6.11 -12.18 10.32
C GLN A 173 -7.18 -12.27 11.42
N GLY A 174 -8.41 -11.92 11.06
CA GLY A 174 -9.61 -12.08 11.89
C GLY A 174 -10.40 -13.34 11.51
N ASN A 175 -11.38 -13.70 12.35
CA ASN A 175 -12.29 -14.81 12.10
C ASN A 175 -13.63 -14.30 11.52
N ASP A 176 -13.58 -13.81 10.28
CA ASP A 176 -14.69 -13.05 9.70
C ASP A 176 -15.90 -13.90 9.27
N ASN A 177 -15.76 -15.22 9.20
CA ASN A 177 -16.80 -16.15 8.74
C ASN A 177 -17.33 -17.07 9.86
N GLY A 178 -16.95 -16.85 11.12
CA GLY A 178 -17.34 -17.71 12.24
C GLY A 178 -16.71 -19.11 12.24
N THR A 179 -15.83 -19.40 11.28
CA THR A 179 -15.09 -20.66 11.18
C THR A 179 -13.74 -20.53 11.87
N ASN A 180 -13.56 -21.20 13.00
CA ASN A 180 -12.27 -21.27 13.69
C ASN A 180 -11.18 -21.83 12.77
N VAL A 181 -10.36 -20.94 12.21
CA VAL A 181 -9.15 -21.29 11.44
C VAL A 181 -8.13 -21.87 12.41
N LYS A 182 -7.58 -23.04 12.08
CA LYS A 182 -6.57 -23.67 12.93
C LYS A 182 -5.22 -23.00 12.74
N LEU A 183 -4.41 -22.90 13.80
CA LEU A 183 -3.11 -22.24 13.71
C LEU A 183 -2.19 -22.86 12.64
N TRP A 184 -2.23 -24.17 12.44
CA TRP A 184 -1.47 -24.84 11.40
C TRP A 184 -1.93 -24.49 9.97
N GLU A 185 -3.19 -24.09 9.78
CA GLU A 185 -3.70 -23.61 8.49
C GLU A 185 -3.13 -22.23 8.16
N LEU A 186 -2.65 -21.48 9.15
CA LEU A 186 -1.98 -20.19 8.97
C LEU A 186 -0.49 -20.34 8.64
N LEU A 187 0.13 -21.46 9.03
CA LEU A 187 1.57 -21.73 8.77
C LEU A 187 1.84 -22.13 7.32
N ASN A 188 0.84 -22.67 6.62
CA ASN A 188 0.98 -23.28 5.30
C ASN A 188 0.29 -22.48 4.18
N LYS A 189 0.13 -21.16 4.36
CA LYS A 189 -0.44 -20.26 3.36
C LYS A 189 0.60 -19.67 2.42
#